data_AF-A0A377USC7-F1
#
_entry.id   AF-A0A377USC7-F1
#
_cell.length_a   1.000
_cell.length_b   1.000
_cell.length_c   1.000
_cell.angle_alpha   90.00
_cell.angle_beta   90.00
_cell.angle_gamma   90.00
#
_symmetry.space_group_name_H-M   'P 1'
#
loop_
_entity.id
_entity.type
_entity.pdbx_description
1 polymer ?
#
loop_
_entity_poly.entity_id
_entity_poly.type
_entity_poly.pdbx_seq_one_letter_code
_entity_poly.pdbx_strand_id
1 'polypeptide(L)'
;MYLEAAKRLKEQQDRDQTPPEVQQLDFEFVLFASSVIDYDYIMGLIAKLTQQKPGKLTMNREQLIGLIQSDAKFIDEREDIAEYIRGLPVNVALDEKQIRSGFERFKAEKKARELATMAEKHGLDVVALQAFVDDILRRHIFDGERLSELMAPLELGWKARTQKELALMKI
;
A
#
# COMPACT_ATOMS: atom_id res chain seq x y z
N MET A 1 35.10 1.83 -4.10
CA MET A 1 35.60 0.45 -4.18
C MET A 1 34.50 -0.56 -4.56
N TYR A 2 33.26 -0.44 -4.08
CA TYR A 2 32.14 -1.31 -4.50
C TYR A 2 31.56 -0.98 -5.91
N LEU A 3 31.59 0.30 -6.32
CA LEU A 3 31.05 0.75 -7.62
C LEU A 3 31.85 0.26 -8.85
N GLU A 4 33.16 0.07 -8.71
CA GLU A 4 34.00 -0.46 -9.80
C GLU A 4 33.83 -1.97 -9.97
N ALA A 5 33.57 -2.71 -8.88
CA ALA A 5 33.28 -4.14 -8.93
C ALA A 5 31.95 -4.40 -9.64
N ALA A 6 30.93 -3.61 -9.29
CA ALA A 6 29.61 -3.60 -9.93
C ALA A 6 29.65 -3.37 -11.45
N LYS A 7 30.44 -2.39 -11.89
CA LYS A 7 30.55 -2.02 -13.31
C LYS A 7 31.23 -3.11 -14.15
N ARG A 8 32.28 -3.73 -13.60
CA ARG A 8 33.01 -4.83 -14.25
C ARG A 8 32.17 -6.09 -14.43
N LEU A 9 31.25 -6.38 -13.50
CA LEU A 9 30.34 -7.53 -13.60
C LEU A 9 29.28 -7.34 -14.68
N LYS A 10 28.74 -6.12 -14.84
CA LYS A 10 27.81 -5.78 -15.94
C LYS A 10 28.47 -5.88 -17.31
N GLU A 11 29.72 -5.40 -17.43
CA GLU A 11 30.52 -5.52 -18.67
C GLU A 11 30.88 -6.98 -19.02
N GLN A 12 30.86 -7.89 -18.05
CA GLN A 12 31.06 -9.33 -18.26
C GLN A 12 29.76 -10.08 -18.63
N GLN A 13 28.59 -9.56 -18.26
CA GLN A 13 27.27 -10.10 -18.65
C GLN A 13 26.96 -9.86 -20.14
N ASP A 14 27.41 -8.73 -20.69
CA ASP A 14 27.23 -8.37 -22.12
C ASP A 14 28.17 -9.15 -23.07
N ARG A 15 29.09 -9.95 -22.55
CA ARG A 15 29.96 -10.83 -23.33
C ARG A 15 29.56 -12.28 -23.08
N ASP A 16 29.00 -12.88 -24.12
CA ASP A 16 28.45 -14.23 -24.19
C ASP A 16 29.12 -15.30 -23.32
N GLN A 17 28.24 -16.15 -22.77
CA GLN A 17 28.43 -17.37 -21.97
C GLN A 17 28.48 -17.17 -20.46
N THR A 18 27.30 -16.98 -19.85
CA THR A 18 27.15 -17.01 -18.40
C THR A 18 26.35 -18.23 -17.95
N PRO A 19 26.87 -19.07 -17.02
CA PRO A 19 26.16 -20.22 -16.46
C PRO A 19 24.82 -19.81 -15.79
N PRO A 20 23.84 -20.72 -15.68
CA PRO A 20 22.51 -20.43 -15.11
C PRO A 20 22.52 -19.92 -13.66
N GLU A 21 23.62 -20.11 -12.94
CA GLU A 21 23.86 -19.54 -11.60
C GLU A 21 24.03 -18.01 -11.63
N VAL A 22 24.42 -17.42 -12.77
CA VAL A 22 24.64 -15.97 -12.92
C VAL A 22 23.38 -15.24 -13.44
N GLN A 23 22.36 -15.96 -13.90
CA GLN A 23 21.01 -15.40 -14.11
C GLN A 23 20.25 -15.14 -12.79
N GLN A 24 20.75 -15.66 -11.66
CA GLN A 24 20.19 -15.40 -10.33
C GLN A 24 20.67 -14.05 -9.72
N LEU A 25 21.63 -13.37 -10.36
CA LEU A 25 22.25 -12.13 -9.89
C LEU A 25 21.55 -10.85 -10.36
N ASP A 26 20.43 -10.94 -11.08
CA ASP A 26 19.75 -9.78 -11.67
C ASP A 26 18.97 -8.91 -10.66
N PHE A 27 19.04 -9.23 -9.36
CA PHE A 27 18.33 -8.51 -8.30
C PHE A 27 19.22 -7.80 -7.28
N GLU A 28 20.53 -8.05 -7.23
CA GLU A 28 21.44 -7.26 -6.38
C GLU A 28 21.69 -5.85 -6.94
N PHE A 29 21.33 -5.62 -8.22
CA PHE A 29 21.47 -4.35 -8.92
C PHE A 29 20.19 -3.51 -9.02
N VAL A 30 19.02 -4.04 -8.62
CA VAL A 30 17.75 -3.28 -8.65
C VAL A 30 17.69 -2.18 -7.57
N LEU A 31 18.62 -2.21 -6.62
CA LEU A 31 18.84 -1.14 -5.63
C LEU A 31 19.46 0.15 -6.21
N PHE A 32 19.85 0.19 -7.49
CA PHE A 32 20.58 1.33 -8.09
C PHE A 32 19.81 2.17 -9.12
N ALA A 33 18.49 2.02 -9.24
CA ALA A 33 17.68 2.92 -10.06
C ALA A 33 16.39 3.35 -9.35
N SER A 34 16.51 4.30 -8.42
CA SER A 34 15.36 4.97 -7.77
C SER A 34 14.49 5.80 -8.74
N SER A 35 14.59 5.57 -10.04
CA SER A 35 13.89 6.30 -11.11
C SER A 35 13.00 5.40 -11.99
N VAL A 36 12.98 4.08 -11.78
CA VAL A 36 12.27 3.13 -12.67
C VAL A 36 11.10 2.40 -11.99
N ILE A 37 11.02 2.41 -10.66
CA ILE A 37 9.91 1.75 -9.95
C ILE A 37 8.70 2.68 -9.95
N ASP A 38 7.76 2.40 -10.83
CA ASP A 38 6.46 3.05 -10.87
C ASP A 38 5.34 2.08 -10.51
N TYR A 39 4.13 2.63 -10.43
CA TYR A 39 2.96 1.89 -10.02
C TYR A 39 2.64 0.76 -11.01
N ASP A 40 2.82 0.99 -12.31
CA ASP A 40 2.54 0.00 -13.36
C ASP A 40 3.56 -1.14 -13.32
N TYR A 41 4.83 -0.82 -13.07
CA TYR A 41 5.89 -1.81 -12.85
C TYR A 41 5.59 -2.70 -11.65
N ILE A 42 5.15 -2.14 -10.52
CA ILE A 42 4.73 -2.94 -9.35
C ILE A 42 3.54 -3.84 -9.70
N MET A 43 2.53 -3.34 -10.41
CA MET A 43 1.39 -4.16 -10.83
C MET A 43 1.82 -5.31 -11.75
N GLY A 44 2.77 -5.07 -12.67
CA GLY A 44 3.36 -6.09 -13.51
C GLY A 44 4.17 -7.13 -12.73
N LEU A 45 4.90 -6.73 -11.68
CA LEU A 45 5.60 -7.65 -10.78
C LEU A 45 4.62 -8.54 -9.99
N ILE A 46 3.51 -7.97 -9.51
CA ILE A 46 2.46 -8.74 -8.85
C ILE A 46 1.80 -9.73 -9.83
N ALA A 47 1.53 -9.31 -11.07
CA ALA A 47 0.97 -10.19 -12.09
C ALA A 47 1.89 -11.40 -12.34
N LYS A 48 3.19 -11.15 -12.53
CA LYS A 48 4.20 -12.21 -12.68
C LYS A 48 4.22 -13.16 -11.48
N LEU A 49 4.17 -12.62 -10.26
CA LEU A 49 4.12 -13.41 -9.03
C LEU A 49 2.91 -14.38 -9.01
N THR A 50 1.73 -13.92 -9.44
CA THR A 50 0.50 -14.74 -9.43
C THR A 50 0.47 -15.81 -10.53
N GLN A 51 1.21 -15.59 -11.62
CA GLN A 51 1.26 -16.47 -12.80
C GLN A 51 2.37 -17.52 -12.73
N GLN A 52 3.28 -17.42 -11.76
CA GLN A 52 4.40 -18.36 -11.61
C GLN A 52 3.93 -19.75 -11.16
N LYS A 53 4.44 -20.79 -11.83
CA LYS A 53 4.22 -22.20 -11.43
C LYS A 53 5.01 -22.52 -10.16
N PRO A 54 4.45 -23.32 -9.22
CA PRO A 54 5.19 -23.77 -8.05
C PRO A 54 6.48 -24.50 -8.49
N GLY A 55 7.65 -23.99 -8.11
CA GLY A 55 8.94 -24.66 -8.35
C GLY A 55 9.98 -23.89 -9.18
N LYS A 56 9.64 -22.77 -9.83
CA LYS A 56 10.62 -21.84 -10.44
C LYS A 56 10.65 -20.54 -9.64
N LEU A 57 11.40 -20.55 -8.53
CA LEU A 57 11.54 -19.39 -7.65
C LEU A 57 12.62 -18.44 -8.18
N THR A 58 12.23 -17.35 -8.82
CA THR A 58 13.11 -16.19 -9.07
C THR A 58 12.79 -14.99 -8.17
N MET A 59 11.53 -14.84 -7.71
CA MET A 59 11.12 -13.84 -6.72
C MET A 59 9.91 -14.33 -5.91
N ASN A 60 9.99 -14.29 -4.57
CA ASN A 60 8.88 -14.63 -3.67
C ASN A 60 8.13 -13.38 -3.16
N ARG A 61 6.97 -13.59 -2.52
CA ARG A 61 6.10 -12.51 -2.00
C ARG A 61 6.85 -11.50 -1.13
N GLU A 62 7.68 -11.98 -0.20
CA GLU A 62 8.38 -11.12 0.75
C GLU A 62 9.51 -10.32 0.11
N GLN A 63 10.15 -10.85 -0.96
CA GLN A 63 11.12 -10.07 -1.73
C GLN A 63 10.48 -8.89 -2.47
N LEU A 64 9.30 -9.09 -3.07
CA LEU A 64 8.55 -8.01 -3.69
C LEU A 64 8.13 -6.94 -2.65
N ILE A 65 7.71 -7.38 -1.46
CA ILE A 65 7.37 -6.48 -0.36
C ILE A 65 8.59 -5.68 0.09
N GLY A 66 9.75 -6.32 0.26
CA GLY A 66 10.99 -5.64 0.65
C GLY A 66 11.40 -4.55 -0.34
N LEU A 67 11.24 -4.82 -1.65
CA LEU A 67 11.49 -3.82 -2.70
C LEU A 67 10.60 -2.58 -2.51
N ILE A 68 9.28 -2.79 -2.36
CA ILE A 68 8.30 -1.72 -2.21
C ILE A 68 8.54 -0.92 -0.92
N GLN A 69 8.88 -1.59 0.17
CA GLN A 69 9.15 -0.94 1.45
C GLN A 69 10.42 -0.09 1.45
N SER A 70 11.40 -0.43 0.60
CA SER A 70 12.66 0.28 0.47
C SER A 70 12.60 1.53 -0.41
N ASP A 71 11.54 1.68 -1.21
CA ASP A 71 11.38 2.80 -2.14
C ASP A 71 10.55 3.94 -1.51
N ALA A 72 11.15 5.13 -1.46
CA ALA A 72 10.55 6.32 -0.87
C ALA A 72 9.27 6.78 -1.58
N LYS A 73 9.09 6.44 -2.86
CA LYS A 73 7.90 6.79 -3.64
C LYS A 73 6.62 6.17 -3.07
N PHE A 74 6.74 5.03 -2.38
CA PHE A 74 5.62 4.33 -1.79
C PHE A 74 5.54 4.54 -0.27
N ILE A 75 6.23 5.53 0.31
CA ILE A 75 6.29 5.67 1.78
C ILE A 75 4.90 5.71 2.45
N ASP A 76 3.91 6.33 1.79
CA ASP A 76 2.54 6.45 2.28
C ASP A 76 1.65 5.23 1.96
N GLU A 77 1.99 4.43 0.95
CA GLU A 77 1.17 3.29 0.48
C GLU A 77 1.84 1.91 0.67
N ARG A 78 3.11 1.85 1.08
CA ARG A 78 3.92 0.62 1.13
C ARG A 78 3.33 -0.44 2.05
N GLU A 79 2.67 -0.04 3.14
CA GLU A 79 2.04 -0.96 4.08
C GLU A 79 0.80 -1.59 3.48
N ASP A 80 -0.05 -0.79 2.83
CA ASP A 80 -1.26 -1.25 2.14
C ASP A 80 -0.90 -2.21 0.99
N ILE A 81 0.10 -1.86 0.18
CA ILE A 81 0.54 -2.71 -0.92
C ILE A 81 1.11 -4.03 -0.38
N ALA A 82 1.89 -3.98 0.71
CA ALA A 82 2.44 -5.18 1.32
C ALA A 82 1.35 -6.10 1.90
N GLU A 83 0.38 -5.54 2.62
CA GLU A 83 -0.77 -6.28 3.14
C GLU A 83 -1.57 -6.93 2.01
N TYR A 84 -1.83 -6.18 0.93
CA TYR A 84 -2.51 -6.69 -0.24
C TYR A 84 -1.77 -7.85 -0.90
N ILE A 85 -0.46 -7.72 -1.13
CA ILE A 85 0.37 -8.79 -1.73
C ILE A 85 0.32 -10.07 -0.90
N ARG A 86 0.35 -9.96 0.43
CA ARG A 86 0.23 -11.12 1.34
C ARG A 86 -1.12 -11.80 1.21
N GLY A 87 -2.18 -11.02 1.05
CA GLY A 87 -3.56 -11.49 0.90
C GLY A 87 -3.91 -12.08 -0.46
N LEU A 88 -3.07 -11.93 -1.48
CA LEU A 88 -3.37 -12.45 -2.82
C LEU A 88 -3.54 -13.98 -2.82
N PRO A 89 -4.48 -14.51 -3.62
CA PRO A 89 -4.66 -15.95 -3.75
C PRO A 89 -3.39 -16.62 -4.31
N VAL A 90 -3.06 -17.80 -3.79
CA VAL A 90 -1.98 -18.64 -4.32
C VAL A 90 -2.56 -19.49 -5.46
N ASN A 91 -1.78 -19.73 -6.52
CA ASN A 91 -2.16 -20.55 -7.68
C ASN A 91 -3.31 -20.00 -8.54
N VAL A 92 -3.65 -18.72 -8.41
CA VAL A 92 -4.59 -18.04 -9.30
C VAL A 92 -3.81 -16.99 -10.07
N ALA A 93 -3.70 -17.16 -11.38
CA ALA A 93 -3.12 -16.17 -12.27
C ALA A 93 -4.03 -14.93 -12.32
N LEU A 94 -3.46 -13.78 -11.99
CA LEU A 94 -4.13 -12.49 -12.11
C LEU A 94 -3.41 -11.64 -13.15
N ASP A 95 -4.16 -10.88 -13.92
CA ASP A 95 -3.64 -9.81 -14.77
C ASP A 95 -3.56 -8.48 -14.00
N GLU A 96 -2.86 -7.51 -14.57
CA GLU A 96 -2.65 -6.20 -13.94
C GLU A 96 -3.95 -5.44 -13.66
N LYS A 97 -4.98 -5.61 -14.50
CA LYS A 97 -6.28 -4.94 -14.30
C LYS A 97 -6.99 -5.54 -13.10
N GLN A 98 -7.00 -6.86 -12.99
CA GLN A 98 -7.57 -7.57 -11.86
C GLN A 98 -6.85 -7.20 -10.56
N ILE A 99 -5.52 -7.11 -10.59
CA ILE A 99 -4.72 -6.72 -9.43
C ILE A 99 -5.03 -5.29 -9.01
N ARG A 100 -5.11 -4.34 -9.96
CA ARG A 100 -5.44 -2.94 -9.67
C ARG A 100 -6.84 -2.79 -9.10
N SER A 101 -7.85 -3.39 -9.73
CA SER A 101 -9.23 -3.34 -9.22
C SER A 101 -9.36 -4.03 -7.86
N GLY A 102 -8.63 -5.13 -7.65
CA GLY A 102 -8.57 -5.80 -6.35
C GLY A 102 -7.92 -4.93 -5.27
N PHE A 103 -6.86 -4.19 -5.61
CA PHE A 103 -6.19 -3.29 -4.67
C PHE A 103 -7.04 -2.09 -4.29
N GLU A 104 -7.73 -1.47 -5.25
CA GLU A 104 -8.68 -0.38 -4.95
C GLU A 104 -9.83 -0.85 -4.05
N ARG A 105 -10.36 -2.06 -4.30
CA ARG A 105 -11.37 -2.67 -3.42
C ARG A 105 -10.81 -2.93 -2.03
N PHE A 106 -9.61 -3.49 -1.94
CA PHE A 106 -8.93 -3.73 -0.68
C PHE A 106 -8.76 -2.43 0.13
N LYS A 107 -8.31 -1.35 -0.49
CA LYS A 107 -8.21 -0.03 0.16
C LYS A 107 -9.57 0.47 0.65
N ALA A 108 -10.62 0.33 -0.16
CA ALA A 108 -11.97 0.75 0.22
C ALA A 108 -12.50 -0.06 1.42
N GLU A 109 -12.32 -1.38 1.41
CA GLU A 109 -12.72 -2.27 2.50
C GLU A 109 -11.94 -1.98 3.79
N LYS A 110 -10.63 -1.72 3.68
CA LYS A 110 -9.78 -1.34 4.83
C LYS A 110 -10.25 -0.03 5.45
N LYS A 111 -10.44 1.03 4.65
CA LYS A 111 -10.96 2.32 5.11
C LYS A 111 -12.33 2.19 5.76
N ALA A 112 -13.24 1.40 5.17
CA ALA A 112 -14.56 1.16 5.75
C ALA A 112 -14.46 0.47 7.12
N ARG A 113 -13.54 -0.49 7.29
CA ARG A 113 -13.30 -1.16 8.58
C ARG A 113 -12.69 -0.21 9.62
N GLU A 114 -11.74 0.62 9.23
CA GLU A 114 -11.14 1.63 10.10
C GLU A 114 -12.19 2.65 10.57
N LEU A 115 -13.02 3.16 9.65
CA LEU A 115 -14.11 4.05 9.98
C LEU A 115 -15.16 3.41 10.89
N ALA A 116 -15.52 2.15 10.65
CA ALA A 116 -16.42 1.42 11.54
C ALA A 116 -15.84 1.28 12.95
N THR A 117 -14.54 0.97 13.06
CA THR A 117 -13.82 0.87 14.34
C THR A 117 -13.77 2.22 15.06
N MET A 118 -13.53 3.32 14.32
CA MET A 118 -13.55 4.68 14.86
C MET A 118 -14.95 5.06 15.34
N ALA A 119 -15.98 4.79 14.54
CA ALA A 119 -17.36 5.06 14.89
C ALA A 119 -17.75 4.32 16.18
N GLU A 120 -17.44 3.03 16.28
CA GLU A 120 -17.68 2.24 17.49
C GLU A 120 -16.95 2.82 18.71
N LYS A 121 -15.64 3.09 18.59
CA LYS A 121 -14.83 3.67 19.66
C LYS A 121 -15.37 5.00 20.18
N HIS A 122 -15.97 5.80 19.30
CA HIS A 122 -16.53 7.11 19.64
C HIS A 122 -18.05 7.09 19.84
N GLY A 123 -18.72 5.95 19.71
CA GLY A 123 -20.18 5.82 19.79
C GLY A 123 -20.93 6.63 18.73
N LEU A 124 -20.30 6.84 17.57
CA LEU A 124 -20.88 7.57 16.44
C LEU A 124 -21.55 6.61 15.47
N ASP A 125 -22.51 7.12 14.69
CA ASP A 125 -23.04 6.38 13.56
C ASP A 125 -22.01 6.32 12.43
N VAL A 126 -21.79 5.14 11.86
CA VAL A 126 -20.77 4.89 10.82
C VAL A 126 -21.07 5.68 9.56
N VAL A 127 -22.36 5.80 9.17
CA VAL A 127 -22.77 6.50 7.96
C VAL A 127 -22.58 8.00 8.12
N ALA A 128 -22.93 8.55 9.29
CA ALA A 128 -22.70 9.95 9.62
C ALA A 128 -21.20 10.29 9.65
N LEU A 129 -20.37 9.44 10.24
CA LEU A 129 -18.92 9.63 10.26
C LEU A 129 -18.31 9.55 8.85
N GLN A 130 -18.73 8.58 8.03
CA GLN A 130 -18.31 8.48 6.63
C GLN A 130 -18.67 9.75 5.85
N ALA A 131 -19.91 10.23 5.96
CA ALA A 131 -20.36 11.44 5.27
C ALA A 131 -19.56 12.69 5.69
N PHE A 132 -19.20 12.79 6.98
CA PHE A 132 -18.34 13.85 7.49
C PHE A 132 -16.93 13.81 6.86
N VAL A 133 -16.30 12.62 6.83
CA VAL A 133 -14.98 12.42 6.22
C VAL A 133 -15.02 12.69 4.71
N ASP A 134 -16.05 12.23 4.02
CA ASP A 134 -16.22 12.45 2.59
C ASP A 134 -16.39 13.94 2.25
N ASP A 135 -17.10 14.71 3.09
CA ASP A 135 -17.22 16.17 2.88
C ASP A 135 -15.87 16.87 3.04
N ILE A 136 -15.08 16.48 4.05
CA ILE A 136 -13.72 17.01 4.26
C ILE A 136 -12.82 16.67 3.07
N LEU A 137 -12.80 15.42 2.62
CA LEU A 137 -11.95 15.00 1.50
C LEU A 137 -12.37 15.66 0.18
N ARG A 138 -13.67 15.83 -0.05
CA ARG A 138 -14.20 16.49 -1.25
C ARG A 138 -13.87 17.97 -1.29
N ARG A 139 -13.93 18.66 -0.15
CA ARG A 139 -13.76 20.12 -0.07
C ARG A 139 -12.35 20.54 0.34
N HIS A 140 -11.55 19.62 0.86
CA HIS A 140 -10.28 19.88 1.55
C HIS A 140 -10.39 20.93 2.67
N ILE A 141 -11.55 21.00 3.34
CA ILE A 141 -11.85 21.97 4.39
C ILE A 141 -12.36 21.22 5.62
N PHE A 142 -11.77 21.52 6.77
CA PHE A 142 -12.28 21.08 8.06
C PHE A 142 -13.35 22.05 8.59
N ASP A 143 -14.53 21.54 8.89
CA ASP A 143 -15.69 22.33 9.34
C ASP A 143 -16.06 21.96 10.78
N GLY A 144 -15.82 22.90 11.70
CA GLY A 144 -16.09 22.69 13.14
C GLY A 144 -17.57 22.63 13.48
N GLU A 145 -18.43 23.27 12.69
CA GLU A 145 -19.88 23.20 12.90
C GLU A 145 -20.39 21.80 12.53
N ARG A 146 -19.92 21.25 11.41
CA ARG A 146 -20.20 19.86 10.99
C ARG A 146 -19.73 18.83 12.00
N LEU A 147 -18.57 19.07 12.62
CA LEU A 147 -18.10 18.23 13.71
C LEU A 147 -19.05 18.26 14.92
N SER A 148 -19.50 19.46 15.31
CA SER A 148 -20.46 19.59 16.40
C SER A 148 -21.81 18.96 16.06
N GLU A 149 -22.27 19.03 14.80
CA GLU A 149 -23.45 18.32 14.30
C GLU A 149 -23.28 16.79 14.40
N LEU A 150 -22.13 16.25 14.01
CA LEU A 150 -21.80 14.82 14.13
C LEU A 150 -21.90 14.33 15.59
N MET A 151 -21.58 15.19 16.55
CA MET A 151 -21.64 14.87 17.99
C MET A 151 -23.02 15.12 18.62
N ALA A 152 -23.96 15.77 17.92
CA ALA A 152 -25.26 16.13 18.47
C ALA A 152 -26.09 14.95 18.98
N PRO A 153 -26.14 13.78 18.30
CA PRO A 153 -26.90 12.61 18.76
C PRO A 153 -26.42 12.02 20.09
N LEU A 154 -25.21 12.39 20.54
CA LEU A 154 -24.65 11.92 21.80
C LEU A 154 -25.18 12.70 23.02
N GLU A 155 -25.96 13.77 22.79
CA GLU A 155 -26.59 14.60 23.83
C GLU A 155 -25.62 15.09 24.92
N LEU A 156 -24.37 15.35 24.53
CA LEU A 156 -23.32 15.77 25.45
C LEU A 156 -23.43 17.27 25.77
N GLY A 157 -23.18 17.61 27.03
CA GLY A 157 -22.92 18.99 27.45
C GLY A 157 -21.62 19.55 26.84
N TRP A 158 -21.51 20.87 26.74
CA TRP A 158 -20.45 21.56 25.98
C TRP A 158 -19.03 21.06 26.29
N LYS A 159 -18.68 20.90 27.58
CA LYS A 159 -17.35 20.45 28.00
C LYS A 159 -17.04 19.00 27.57
N ALA A 160 -18.01 18.11 27.74
CA ALA A 160 -17.86 16.69 27.35
C ALA A 160 -17.81 16.54 25.82
N ARG A 161 -18.59 17.35 25.10
CA ARG A 161 -18.57 17.41 23.64
C ARG A 161 -17.19 17.80 23.11
N THR A 162 -16.63 18.92 23.58
CA THR A 162 -15.30 19.38 23.14
C THR A 162 -14.21 18.35 23.42
N GLN A 163 -14.26 17.65 24.57
CA GLN A 163 -13.31 16.57 24.83
C GLN A 163 -13.41 15.43 23.83
N LYS A 164 -14.63 15.07 23.42
CA LYS A 164 -14.88 13.98 22.47
C LYS A 164 -14.54 14.36 21.03
N GLU A 165 -14.81 15.60 20.65
CA GLU A 165 -14.34 16.21 19.40
C GLU A 165 -12.82 16.17 19.29
N LEU A 166 -12.11 16.64 20.31
CA LEU A 166 -10.64 16.59 20.35
C LEU A 166 -10.10 15.15 20.34
N ALA A 167 -10.82 14.20 20.96
CA ALA A 167 -10.43 12.80 20.92
C ALA A 167 -10.57 12.21 19.51
N LEU A 168 -11.59 12.62 18.75
CA LEU A 168 -11.78 12.18 17.35
C LEU A 168 -10.70 12.76 16.42
N MET A 169 -10.27 14.02 16.65
CA MET A 169 -9.25 14.68 15.81
C MET A 169 -7.80 14.19 16.01
N LYS A 170 -7.52 13.50 17.11
CA LYS A 170 -6.15 13.04 17.45
C LYS A 170 -5.81 11.66 16.88
N ILE A 171 -6.70 11.12 16.06
CA ILE A 171 -6.56 9.82 15.39
C ILE A 171 -5.78 10.05 14.11
#